data_AF-A0A964AUA1-F1
#
_entry.id   AF-A0A964AUA1-F1
#
_cell.length_a   1.000
_cell.length_b   1.000
_cell.length_c   1.000
_cell.angle_alpha   90.00
_cell.angle_beta   90.00
_cell.angle_gamma   90.00
#
_symmetry.space_group_name_H-M   'P 1'
#
loop_
_entity.id
_entity.type
_entity.pdbx_description
1 polymer ?
#
loop_
_entity_poly.entity_id
_entity_poly.type
_entity_poly.pdbx_seq_one_letter_code
_entity_poly.pdbx_strand_id
1 'polypeptide(L)'
;MNITLKLAFDERAAVRLLNHLARENAFILRAQPELPLLYDAGVVYRREPDETWPDVLHLLAQGWEDCDGLAAARAGELLARGARALSSDEPGYAEARRLRLDTIQAEVLLRTRTERGKPGLYHCVTRYRVAGRWHRDDPSARLGMHGTIDPSVLRRWKRQGRTPSGRTA
;
A
#
# COMPACT_ATOMS: atom_id res chain seq x y z
N MET A 1 8.72 -7.53 17.87
CA MET A 1 8.17 -8.81 18.41
C MET A 1 7.65 -9.58 17.22
N ASN A 2 8.05 -10.84 17.05
CA ASN A 2 7.65 -11.63 15.89
C ASN A 2 6.60 -12.66 16.31
N ILE A 3 5.44 -12.63 15.64
CA ILE A 3 4.37 -13.63 15.79
C ILE A 3 4.16 -14.25 14.41
N THR A 4 4.30 -15.58 14.31
CA THR A 4 4.13 -16.30 13.05
C THR A 4 2.80 -17.05 13.04
N LEU A 5 1.99 -16.83 12.00
CA LEU A 5 0.74 -17.55 11.75
C LEU A 5 0.94 -18.50 10.58
N LYS A 6 0.90 -19.81 10.82
CA LYS A 6 0.97 -20.82 9.76
C LYS A 6 -0.44 -21.28 9.41
N LEU A 7 -0.89 -20.94 8.20
CA LEU A 7 -2.23 -21.27 7.70
C LEU A 7 -2.14 -22.13 6.45
N ALA A 8 -3.17 -22.94 6.20
CA ALA A 8 -3.40 -23.45 4.86
C ALA A 8 -3.76 -22.27 3.94
N PHE A 9 -3.17 -22.20 2.75
CA PHE A 9 -3.42 -21.08 1.85
C PHE A 9 -4.90 -21.05 1.42
N ASP A 10 -5.54 -19.92 1.70
CA ASP A 10 -6.89 -19.57 1.26
C ASP A 10 -6.87 -18.07 0.94
N GLU A 11 -7.22 -17.71 -0.29
CA GLU A 11 -7.24 -16.31 -0.74
C GLU A 11 -8.12 -15.44 0.17
N ARG A 12 -9.24 -15.96 0.66
CA ARG A 12 -10.13 -15.20 1.55
C ARG A 12 -9.47 -14.94 2.90
N ALA A 13 -8.79 -15.92 3.46
CA ALA A 13 -8.00 -15.76 4.68
C ALA A 13 -6.85 -14.75 4.47
N ALA A 14 -6.13 -14.82 3.35
CA ALA A 14 -5.07 -13.89 3.01
C ALA A 14 -5.60 -12.44 2.90
N VAL A 15 -6.67 -12.20 2.12
CA VAL A 15 -7.34 -10.89 2.03
C VAL A 15 -7.73 -10.38 3.43
N ARG A 16 -8.32 -11.24 4.27
CA ARG A 16 -8.77 -10.86 5.61
C ARG A 16 -7.60 -10.40 6.48
N LEU A 17 -6.48 -11.13 6.45
CA LEU A 17 -5.28 -10.80 7.23
C LEU A 17 -4.59 -9.54 6.71
N LEU A 18 -4.44 -9.38 5.40
CA LEU A 18 -3.89 -8.15 4.81
C LEU A 18 -4.74 -6.92 5.15
N ASN A 19 -6.07 -7.08 5.19
CA ASN A 19 -6.95 -6.02 5.66
C ASN A 19 -6.90 -5.80 7.18
N HIS A 20 -6.51 -6.80 7.96
CA HIS A 20 -6.19 -6.58 9.37
C HIS A 20 -4.89 -5.78 9.50
N LEU A 21 -3.83 -6.16 8.78
CA LEU A 21 -2.57 -5.41 8.71
C LEU A 21 -2.78 -3.96 8.26
N ALA A 22 -3.64 -3.70 7.27
CA ALA A 22 -3.98 -2.34 6.87
C ALA A 22 -4.58 -1.50 8.02
N ARG A 23 -5.38 -2.12 8.90
CA ARG A 23 -5.94 -1.44 10.09
C ARG A 23 -4.88 -1.21 11.15
N GLU A 24 -3.97 -2.16 11.36
CA GLU A 24 -2.82 -1.99 12.26
C GLU A 24 -1.89 -0.86 11.78
N ASN A 25 -1.59 -0.83 10.47
CA ASN A 25 -0.86 0.26 9.84
C ASN A 25 -1.57 1.60 10.05
N ALA A 26 -2.90 1.62 9.91
CA ALA A 26 -3.67 2.84 10.15
C ALA A 26 -3.60 3.30 11.61
N PHE A 27 -3.62 2.37 12.57
CA PHE A 27 -3.46 2.66 13.99
C PHE A 27 -2.09 3.28 14.28
N ILE A 28 -1.01 2.66 13.78
CA ILE A 28 0.36 3.17 13.92
C ILE A 28 0.48 4.57 13.32
N LEU A 29 0.02 4.77 12.08
CA LEU A 29 0.08 6.06 11.43
C LEU A 29 -0.70 7.11 12.22
N ARG A 30 -1.89 6.83 12.73
CA ARG A 30 -2.63 7.80 13.58
C ARG A 30 -1.84 8.18 14.83
N ALA A 31 -1.15 7.23 15.45
CA ALA A 31 -0.32 7.48 16.63
C ALA A 31 0.96 8.27 16.33
N GLN A 32 1.52 8.14 15.13
CA GLN A 32 2.75 8.81 14.70
C GLN A 32 2.48 9.66 13.43
N PRO A 33 1.93 10.88 13.58
CA PRO A 33 1.54 11.75 12.47
C PRO A 33 2.70 12.15 11.54
N GLU A 34 3.92 12.15 12.05
CA GLU A 34 5.17 12.53 11.38
C GLU A 34 5.76 11.47 10.45
N LEU A 35 5.32 10.21 10.56
CA LEU A 35 5.80 9.15 9.67
C LEU A 35 5.47 9.49 8.21
N PRO A 36 6.44 9.31 7.29
CA PRO A 36 6.19 9.52 5.87
C PRO A 36 5.19 8.47 5.35
N LEU A 37 4.38 8.89 4.40
CA LEU A 37 3.52 7.98 3.64
C LEU A 37 4.35 7.28 2.56
N LEU A 38 3.85 6.18 2.02
CA LEU A 38 4.48 5.19 1.18
C LEU A 38 5.11 5.84 -0.05
N TYR A 39 4.33 6.63 -0.79
CA TYR A 39 4.81 7.35 -1.97
C TYR A 39 5.70 8.55 -1.64
N ASP A 40 5.84 8.88 -0.36
CA ASP A 40 6.71 9.92 0.17
C ASP A 40 7.91 9.32 0.92
N ALA A 41 7.97 8.01 1.13
CA ALA A 41 8.96 7.39 2.02
C ALA A 41 10.28 7.02 1.33
N GLY A 42 10.29 6.92 -0.01
CA GLY A 42 11.41 6.37 -0.76
C GLY A 42 11.32 4.85 -0.99
N VAL A 43 10.30 4.20 -0.43
CA VAL A 43 10.05 2.76 -0.52
C VAL A 43 9.94 2.31 -1.97
N VAL A 44 10.51 1.16 -2.31
CA VAL A 44 10.46 0.56 -3.65
C VAL A 44 9.82 -0.83 -3.63
N TYR A 45 9.31 -1.27 -4.77
CA TYR A 45 8.90 -2.65 -4.93
C TYR A 45 10.11 -3.57 -4.99
N ARG A 46 10.04 -4.70 -4.28
CA ARG A 46 10.93 -5.84 -4.45
C ARG A 46 10.20 -7.10 -3.99
N ARG A 47 10.34 -8.20 -4.73
CA ARG A 47 9.76 -9.48 -4.35
C ARG A 47 10.41 -10.02 -3.09
N GLU A 48 9.61 -10.47 -2.14
CA GLU A 48 10.10 -11.22 -1.00
C GLU A 48 10.38 -12.69 -1.38
N PRO A 49 11.40 -13.32 -0.77
CA PRO A 49 11.61 -14.76 -0.88
C PRO A 49 10.64 -15.56 0.00
N ASP A 50 10.21 -14.98 1.13
CA ASP A 50 9.31 -15.56 2.12
C ASP A 50 8.13 -14.61 2.35
N GLU A 51 6.92 -15.12 2.55
CA GLU A 51 5.71 -14.31 2.78
C GLU A 51 5.68 -13.75 4.21
N THR A 52 6.43 -12.67 4.47
CA THR A 52 6.44 -11.99 5.76
C THR A 52 5.77 -10.64 5.61
N TRP A 53 4.65 -10.39 6.28
CA TRP A 53 3.96 -9.11 6.13
C TRP A 53 4.32 -8.13 7.26
N PRO A 54 5.25 -7.18 7.04
CA PRO A 54 5.61 -6.19 8.04
C PRO A 54 4.53 -5.13 8.23
N ASP A 55 4.46 -4.58 9.45
CA ASP A 55 3.76 -3.32 9.67
C ASP A 55 4.48 -2.15 8.99
N VAL A 56 3.84 -0.98 8.98
CA VAL A 56 4.36 0.22 8.34
C VAL A 56 5.70 0.69 8.93
N LEU A 57 6.00 0.42 10.21
CA LEU A 57 7.29 0.82 10.79
C LEU A 57 8.43 -0.03 10.21
N HIS A 58 8.23 -1.35 10.18
CA HIS A 58 9.21 -2.27 9.63
C HIS A 58 9.37 -2.08 8.12
N LEU A 59 8.27 -1.85 7.40
CA LEU A 59 8.29 -1.50 5.97
C LEU A 59 9.10 -0.22 5.71
N LEU A 60 8.87 0.84 6.49
CA LEU A 60 9.60 2.09 6.35
C LEU A 60 11.08 1.93 6.70
N ALA A 61 11.41 1.09 7.70
CA ALA A 61 12.79 0.81 8.09
C ALA A 61 13.55 0.01 7.03
N GLN A 62 12.92 -0.98 6.40
CA GLN A 62 13.55 -1.80 5.37
C GLN A 62 13.63 -1.09 4.00
N GLY A 63 12.68 -0.21 3.69
CA GLY A 63 12.69 0.63 2.49
C GLY A 63 12.23 -0.08 1.20
N TRP A 64 11.66 -1.27 1.29
CA TRP A 64 11.09 -2.00 0.17
C TRP A 64 10.00 -2.95 0.64
N GLU A 65 9.12 -3.40 -0.26
CA GLU A 65 8.15 -4.48 0.00
C GLU A 65 7.57 -5.01 -1.33
N ASP A 66 6.88 -6.14 -1.32
CA ASP A 66 6.18 -6.70 -2.46
C ASP A 66 4.71 -6.22 -2.56
N CYS A 67 3.92 -6.81 -3.46
CA CYS A 67 2.58 -6.32 -3.75
C CYS A 67 1.63 -6.31 -2.55
N ASP A 68 1.77 -7.22 -1.59
CA ASP A 68 0.78 -7.38 -0.53
C ASP A 68 1.00 -6.42 0.64
N GLY A 69 2.23 -6.29 1.13
CA GLY A 69 2.61 -5.32 2.15
C GLY A 69 2.46 -3.89 1.63
N LEU A 70 2.81 -3.62 0.38
CA LEU A 70 2.59 -2.30 -0.24
C LEU A 70 1.10 -1.95 -0.33
N ALA A 71 0.24 -2.91 -0.70
CA ALA A 71 -1.20 -2.69 -0.73
C ALA A 71 -1.77 -2.48 0.67
N ALA A 72 -1.33 -3.26 1.66
CA ALA A 72 -1.77 -3.12 3.05
C ALA A 72 -1.35 -1.77 3.64
N ALA A 73 -0.11 -1.33 3.40
CA ALA A 73 0.38 -0.01 3.81
C ALA A 73 -0.45 1.11 3.18
N ARG A 74 -0.66 1.07 1.85
CA ARG A 74 -1.43 2.09 1.14
C ARG A 74 -2.88 2.18 1.62
N ALA A 75 -3.53 1.04 1.87
CA ALA A 75 -4.86 1.03 2.47
C ALA A 75 -4.86 1.66 3.88
N GLY A 76 -3.84 1.35 4.70
CA GLY A 76 -3.68 1.92 6.04
C GLY A 76 -3.56 3.44 6.04
N GLU A 77 -2.87 4.03 5.08
CA GLU A 77 -2.74 5.48 4.94
C GLU A 77 -4.06 6.17 4.67
N LEU A 78 -4.85 5.62 3.75
CA LEU A 78 -6.16 6.15 3.39
C LEU A 78 -7.11 6.08 4.60
N LEU A 79 -7.05 5.00 5.37
CA LEU A 79 -7.77 4.85 6.64
C LEU A 79 -7.28 5.84 7.72
N ALA A 80 -5.98 6.15 7.77
CA ALA A 80 -5.38 6.99 8.82
C ALA A 80 -5.40 8.49 8.54
N ARG A 81 -5.35 8.89 7.26
CA ARG A 81 -5.10 10.27 6.82
C ARG A 81 -6.18 10.81 5.90
N GLY A 82 -7.06 9.95 5.39
CA GLY A 82 -8.13 10.33 4.47
C GLY A 82 -7.58 11.12 3.28
N ALA A 83 -8.12 12.32 3.06
CA ALA A 83 -7.74 13.19 1.96
C ALA A 83 -6.26 13.62 2.00
N ARG A 84 -5.58 13.55 3.16
CA ARG A 84 -4.14 13.85 3.29
C ARG A 84 -3.25 12.72 2.76
N ALA A 85 -3.78 11.51 2.56
CA ALA A 85 -3.05 10.41 1.92
C ALA A 85 -3.04 10.49 0.38
N LEU A 86 -3.85 11.37 -0.20
CA LEU A 86 -3.97 11.53 -1.66
C LEU A 86 -3.14 12.73 -2.15
N SER A 87 -2.56 12.63 -3.34
CA SER A 87 -2.02 13.76 -4.11
C SER A 87 -2.95 14.19 -5.24
N SER A 88 -2.71 15.39 -5.78
CA SER A 88 -3.54 16.01 -6.81
C SER A 88 -3.70 15.22 -8.10
N ASP A 89 -2.79 14.32 -8.40
CA ASP A 89 -2.81 13.41 -9.55
C ASP A 89 -3.51 12.07 -9.26
N GLU A 90 -3.94 11.83 -8.03
CA GLU A 90 -4.65 10.60 -7.67
C GLU A 90 -6.18 10.73 -7.84
N PRO A 91 -6.85 9.68 -8.35
CA PRO A 91 -8.30 9.66 -8.47
C PRO A 91 -9.00 9.96 -7.13
N GLY A 92 -10.05 10.77 -7.18
CA GLY A 92 -10.80 11.13 -5.99
C GLY A 92 -10.15 12.21 -5.10
N TYR A 93 -8.91 12.66 -5.37
CA TYR A 93 -8.26 13.71 -4.55
C TYR A 93 -9.10 14.98 -4.41
N ALA A 94 -9.53 15.57 -5.52
CA ALA A 94 -10.26 16.84 -5.50
C ALA A 94 -11.53 16.74 -4.64
N GLU A 95 -12.24 15.62 -4.78
CA GLU A 95 -13.48 15.37 -4.05
C GLU A 95 -13.24 15.05 -2.57
N ALA A 96 -12.22 14.25 -2.25
CA ALA A 96 -11.82 13.98 -0.88
C ALA A 96 -11.40 15.25 -0.14
N ARG A 97 -10.68 16.16 -0.82
CA ARG A 97 -10.30 17.48 -0.29
C ARG A 97 -11.51 18.39 -0.09
N ARG A 98 -12.43 18.44 -1.06
CA ARG A 98 -13.68 19.21 -0.97
C ARG A 98 -14.53 18.77 0.23
N LEU A 99 -14.65 17.46 0.42
CA LEU A 99 -15.39 16.84 1.52
C LEU A 99 -14.63 16.81 2.85
N ARG A 100 -13.36 17.23 2.87
CA ARG A 100 -12.48 17.21 4.06
C ARG A 100 -12.46 15.85 4.76
N LEU A 101 -12.35 14.77 3.98
CA LEU A 101 -12.37 13.41 4.54
C LEU A 101 -11.14 13.18 5.42
N ASP A 102 -11.35 12.98 6.72
CA ASP A 102 -10.27 12.60 7.65
C ASP A 102 -9.92 11.12 7.61
N THR A 103 -10.82 10.30 7.07
CA THR A 103 -10.63 8.88 6.77
C THR A 103 -11.26 8.56 5.42
N ILE A 104 -10.66 7.63 4.68
CA ILE A 104 -11.20 7.08 3.44
C ILE A 104 -11.33 5.58 3.64
N GLN A 105 -12.52 5.04 3.36
CA GLN A 105 -12.72 3.59 3.32
C GLN A 105 -11.77 3.00 2.28
N ALA A 106 -10.86 2.13 2.72
CA ALA A 106 -9.89 1.46 1.87
C ALA A 106 -9.68 0.01 2.31
N GLU A 107 -9.37 -0.84 1.35
CA GLU A 107 -9.11 -2.26 1.59
C GLU A 107 -8.16 -2.84 0.54
N VAL A 108 -7.44 -3.87 0.96
CA VAL A 108 -6.64 -4.71 0.06
C VAL A 108 -7.58 -5.62 -0.73
N LEU A 109 -7.36 -5.69 -2.03
CA LEU A 109 -8.07 -6.56 -2.96
C LEU A 109 -7.06 -7.43 -3.70
N LEU A 110 -7.32 -8.74 -3.71
CA LEU A 110 -6.59 -9.69 -4.54
C LEU A 110 -7.11 -9.65 -5.98
N ARG A 111 -6.19 -9.56 -6.94
CA ARG A 111 -6.40 -9.79 -8.37
C ARG A 111 -5.70 -11.08 -8.75
N THR A 112 -6.46 -12.16 -8.87
CA THR A 112 -5.97 -13.41 -9.46
C THR A 112 -6.28 -13.39 -10.95
N ARG A 113 -5.25 -13.64 -11.78
CA ARG A 113 -5.44 -13.84 -13.23
C ARG A 113 -5.60 -15.33 -13.59
N THR A 114 -5.46 -16.20 -12.60
CA THR A 114 -5.54 -17.65 -12.77
C THR A 114 -6.99 -18.14 -12.67
N GLU A 115 -7.33 -19.12 -13.50
CA GLU A 115 -8.60 -19.82 -13.39
C GLU A 115 -8.70 -20.53 -12.03
N ARG A 116 -9.93 -20.61 -11.50
CA ARG A 116 -10.21 -21.30 -10.24
C ARG A 116 -9.69 -22.74 -10.29
N GLY A 117 -8.88 -23.12 -9.30
CA GLY A 117 -8.29 -24.47 -9.19
C GLY A 117 -6.95 -24.64 -9.91
N LYS A 118 -6.42 -23.61 -10.58
CA LYS A 118 -5.05 -23.60 -11.12
C LYS A 118 -4.13 -22.76 -10.23
N PRO A 119 -2.89 -23.24 -9.92
CA PRO A 119 -1.90 -22.42 -9.25
C PRO A 119 -1.54 -21.21 -10.13
N GLY A 120 -1.53 -20.02 -9.56
CA GLY A 120 -0.96 -18.85 -10.22
C GLY A 120 -0.75 -17.71 -9.24
N LEU A 121 0.08 -16.75 -9.66
CA LEU A 121 0.49 -15.64 -8.80
C LEU A 121 -0.71 -14.71 -8.55
N TYR A 122 -1.04 -14.51 -7.28
CA TYR A 122 -1.97 -13.44 -6.89
C TYR A 122 -1.24 -12.10 -6.95
N HIS A 123 -2.01 -11.04 -7.15
CA HIS A 123 -1.51 -9.67 -7.12
C HIS A 123 -2.40 -8.81 -6.22
N CYS A 124 -1.82 -8.15 -5.24
CA CYS A 124 -2.55 -7.30 -4.30
C CYS A 124 -2.58 -5.85 -4.78
N VAL A 125 -3.77 -5.23 -4.70
CA VAL A 125 -3.96 -3.81 -4.97
C VAL A 125 -4.79 -3.17 -3.87
N THR A 126 -4.72 -1.86 -3.74
CA THR A 126 -5.64 -1.11 -2.86
C THR A 126 -6.87 -0.69 -3.65
N ARG A 127 -8.06 -0.83 -3.04
CA ARG A 127 -9.26 -0.12 -3.50
C ARG A 127 -9.77 0.80 -2.40
N TYR A 128 -10.31 1.95 -2.78
CA TYR A 128 -10.79 2.94 -1.82
C TYR A 128 -11.99 3.72 -2.35
N ARG A 129 -12.79 4.28 -1.42
CA ARG A 129 -14.08 4.89 -1.77
C ARG A 129 -14.10 6.38 -1.44
N VAL A 130 -14.36 7.21 -2.45
CA VAL A 130 -14.52 8.67 -2.32
C VAL A 130 -15.84 9.08 -2.97
N ALA A 131 -16.66 9.85 -2.26
CA ALA A 131 -18.00 10.29 -2.71
C ALA A 131 -18.84 9.17 -3.34
N GLY A 132 -18.86 8.01 -2.68
CA GLY A 132 -19.63 6.85 -3.13
C GLY A 132 -19.00 6.03 -4.27
N ARG A 133 -17.95 6.53 -4.94
CA ARG A 133 -17.25 5.83 -6.05
C ARG A 133 -16.03 5.07 -5.57
N TRP A 134 -15.83 3.88 -6.13
CA TRP A 134 -14.63 3.07 -5.91
C TRP A 134 -13.52 3.45 -6.87
N HIS A 135 -12.33 3.63 -6.33
CA HIS A 135 -11.07 3.84 -7.02
C HIS A 135 -10.13 2.67 -6.72
N ARG A 136 -9.10 2.50 -7.55
CA ARG A 136 -8.05 1.49 -7.38
C ARG A 136 -6.69 2.16 -7.47
N ASP A 137 -5.74 1.65 -6.69
CA ASP A 137 -4.34 2.05 -6.68
C ASP A 137 -3.48 0.78 -6.61
N ASP A 138 -2.46 0.71 -7.46
CA ASP A 138 -1.52 -0.41 -7.54
C ASP A 138 -0.15 0.10 -7.07
N PRO A 139 0.13 0.03 -5.76
CA PRO A 139 1.36 0.61 -5.22
C PRO A 139 2.60 -0.14 -5.71
N SER A 140 2.54 -1.46 -5.86
CA SER A 140 3.61 -2.25 -6.48
C SER A 140 3.99 -1.75 -7.87
N ALA A 141 3.00 -1.53 -8.76
CA ALA A 141 3.26 -0.99 -10.09
C ALA A 141 3.88 0.40 -10.01
N ARG A 142 3.37 1.26 -9.14
CA ARG A 142 3.88 2.64 -8.98
C ARG A 142 5.26 2.71 -8.36
N LEU A 143 5.66 1.70 -7.59
CA LEU A 143 6.92 1.65 -6.85
C LEU A 143 7.99 0.79 -7.52
N GLY A 144 7.79 0.35 -8.78
CA GLY A 144 8.86 -0.25 -9.56
C GLY A 144 8.69 -1.71 -9.93
N MET A 145 7.52 -2.33 -9.72
CA MET A 145 7.29 -3.73 -10.10
C MET A 145 7.58 -4.04 -11.57
N HIS A 146 7.44 -3.05 -12.46
CA HIS A 146 7.72 -3.18 -13.89
C HIS A 146 9.06 -2.53 -14.31
N GLY A 147 9.99 -2.38 -13.38
CA GLY A 147 11.31 -1.79 -13.62
C GLY A 147 11.31 -0.25 -13.72
N THR A 148 10.14 0.39 -13.62
CA THR A 148 10.01 1.85 -13.63
C THR A 148 9.13 2.33 -12.49
N ILE A 149 9.55 3.40 -11.82
CA ILE A 149 8.79 4.07 -10.77
C ILE A 149 7.88 5.09 -11.44
N ASP A 150 6.62 5.16 -10.99
CA ASP A 150 5.64 6.06 -11.55
C ASP A 150 6.11 7.52 -11.45
N PRO A 151 6.01 8.32 -12.53
CA PRO A 151 6.45 9.71 -12.53
C PRO A 151 5.83 10.58 -11.43
N SER A 152 4.62 10.27 -10.96
CA SER A 152 3.99 10.95 -9.81
C SER A 152 4.77 10.77 -8.52
N VAL A 153 5.26 9.56 -8.27
CA VAL A 153 6.05 9.21 -7.08
C VAL A 153 7.42 9.88 -7.17
N LEU A 154 8.08 9.82 -8.33
CA LEU A 154 9.36 10.51 -8.54
C LEU A 154 9.26 12.02 -8.29
N ARG A 155 8.17 12.67 -8.72
CA ARG A 155 7.92 14.08 -8.42
C ARG A 155 7.78 14.35 -6.92
N ARG A 156 7.13 13.46 -6.16
CA ARG A 156 7.02 13.58 -4.70
C ARG A 156 8.39 13.51 -4.04
N TRP A 157 9.21 12.52 -4.40
CA TRP A 157 10.55 12.35 -3.86
C TRP A 157 11.46 13.53 -4.17
N LYS A 158 11.44 14.02 -5.41
CA LYS A 158 12.19 15.22 -5.79
C LYS A 158 11.84 16.43 -4.94
N ARG A 159 10.55 16.66 -4.66
CA ARG A 159 10.09 17.78 -3.79
C ARG A 159 10.55 17.65 -2.35
N GLN A 160 10.79 16.43 -1.87
CA GLN A 160 11.21 16.15 -0.50
C GLN A 160 12.72 15.92 -0.36
N GLY A 161 13.49 16.05 -1.45
CA GLY A 161 14.92 15.74 -1.44
C GLY A 161 15.22 14.26 -1.18
N ARG A 162 14.27 13.36 -1.47
CA ARG A 162 14.43 11.92 -1.26
C ARG A 162 14.95 11.23 -2.51
N THR A 163 15.77 10.21 -2.29
CA THR A 163 16.21 9.24 -3.30
C THR A 163 15.57 7.87 -3.03
N PRO A 164 15.44 6.99 -4.03
CA PRO A 164 14.91 5.65 -3.82
C PRO A 164 15.74 4.90 -2.76
N SER A 165 15.07 4.26 -1.79
CA SER A 165 15.74 3.38 -0.82
C SER A 165 16.05 2.03 -1.47
N GLY A 166 17.07 2.02 -2.33
CA GLY A 166 17.57 0.78 -2.94
C GLY A 166 18.20 1.02 -4.31
N ARG A 167 19.32 0.34 -4.57
CA ARG A 167 19.77 0.13 -5.96
C ARG A 167 18.68 -0.69 -6.65
N THR A 168 18.15 -0.18 -7.75
CA THR A 168 17.50 -1.03 -8.76
C THR A 168 18.53 -2.08 -9.16
N ALA A 169 18.29 -3.33 -8.75
CA ALA A 169 19.06 -4.47 -9.21
C ALA A 169 18.73 -4.74 -10.69
#